data_AF-A0A430F6L1-F1
#
_entry.id   AF-A0A430F6L1-F1
#
_cell.length_a   1.000
_cell.length_b   1.000
_cell.length_c   1.000
_cell.angle_alpha   90.00
_cell.angle_beta   90.00
_cell.angle_gamma   90.00
#
_symmetry.space_group_name_H-M   'P 1'
#
loop_
_entity.id
_entity.type
_entity.pdbx_description
1 polymer ?
#
loop_
_entity_poly.entity_id
_entity_poly.type
_entity_poly.pdbx_seq_one_letter_code
_entity_poly.pdbx_strand_id
1 'polypeptide(L)'
;MGHDMPVQGTTPEPVGDPQWVAWTLRRLSGSPFRAKFRLSDADRAYARAKGRATIDRHAHEMLRTRVGGAQPIKDGKQTPWKGHPVFAAQHATATCCRGCIMRWHRIPKGRALTDAEVNRLAALVMAWIDRDLRDHPAQPEPPAEIVKSTTSQPKAAPTASMEPLF
;
A
#
# COMPACT_ATOMS: atom_id res chain seq x y z
N MET A 1 1.53 -12.49 20.56
CA MET A 1 1.06 -11.59 19.48
C MET A 1 -0.42 -11.25 19.72
N GLY A 2 -0.75 -10.30 20.61
CA GLY A 2 -2.12 -10.19 21.12
C GLY A 2 -2.66 -8.81 21.44
N HIS A 3 -2.21 -7.71 20.82
CA HIS A 3 -2.61 -6.35 21.27
C HIS A 3 -3.18 -5.44 20.17
N ASP A 4 -3.50 -5.96 18.98
CA ASP A 4 -4.24 -5.19 17.99
C ASP A 4 -5.68 -5.69 17.91
N MET A 5 -6.53 -5.13 18.77
CA MET A 5 -7.96 -5.39 18.81
C MET A 5 -8.73 -4.15 18.34
N PRO A 6 -9.90 -4.33 17.72
CA PRO A 6 -10.74 -3.21 17.35
C PRO A 6 -11.09 -2.40 18.59
N VAL A 7 -10.83 -1.09 18.56
CA VAL A 7 -11.28 -0.20 19.63
C VAL A 7 -12.81 -0.31 19.71
N GLN A 8 -13.32 -0.59 20.92
CA GLN A 8 -14.76 -0.61 21.18
C GLN A 8 -15.27 0.82 21.02
N GLY A 9 -15.99 1.08 19.93
CA GLY A 9 -16.67 2.35 19.70
C GLY A 9 -18.09 2.27 20.22
N THR A 10 -18.60 3.36 20.78
CA THR A 10 -20.01 3.49 21.18
C THR A 10 -20.95 3.76 20.00
N THR A 11 -20.39 4.09 18.83
CA THR A 11 -21.17 4.41 17.62
C THR A 11 -21.45 3.15 16.80
N PRO A 12 -22.72 2.89 16.41
CA PRO A 12 -23.05 1.76 15.55
C PRO A 12 -22.36 1.85 14.18
N GLU A 13 -22.18 0.70 13.54
CA GLU A 13 -21.59 0.62 12.21
C GLU A 13 -22.57 1.19 11.16
N PRO A 14 -22.16 2.17 10.35
CA PRO A 14 -23.03 2.77 9.34
C PRO A 14 -23.21 1.84 8.14
N VAL A 15 -24.39 1.94 7.51
CA VAL A 15 -24.76 1.09 6.36
C VAL A 15 -24.07 1.56 5.07
N GLY A 16 -24.01 2.88 4.84
CA GLY A 16 -23.46 3.47 3.60
C GLY A 16 -21.93 3.45 3.52
N ASP A 17 -21.39 3.13 2.34
CA ASP A 17 -19.96 2.92 2.15
C ASP A 17 -19.07 4.12 2.50
N PRO A 18 -19.36 5.39 2.09
CA PRO A 18 -18.52 6.52 2.46
C PRO A 18 -18.49 6.76 3.98
N GLN A 19 -19.64 6.61 4.64
CA GLN A 19 -19.75 6.75 6.09
C GLN A 19 -18.99 5.63 6.81
N TRP A 20 -19.08 4.40 6.29
CA TRP A 20 -18.36 3.25 6.82
C TRP A 20 -16.86 3.40 6.70
N VAL A 21 -16.35 3.92 5.58
CA VAL A 21 -14.93 4.22 5.40
C VAL A 21 -14.45 5.23 6.46
N ALA A 22 -15.14 6.36 6.59
CA ALA A 22 -14.76 7.39 7.55
C ALA A 22 -14.83 6.89 9.01
N TRP A 23 -15.88 6.15 9.35
CA TRP A 23 -16.07 5.51 10.65
C TRP A 23 -14.95 4.49 10.96
N THR A 24 -14.61 3.65 9.99
CA THR A 24 -13.58 2.62 10.15
C THR A 24 -12.19 3.22 10.31
N LEU A 25 -11.84 4.24 9.51
CA LEU A 25 -10.56 4.96 9.65
C LEU A 25 -10.42 5.61 11.02
N ARG A 26 -11.50 6.17 11.58
CA ARG A 26 -11.51 6.72 12.95
C ARG A 26 -11.19 5.64 13.98
N ARG A 27 -11.83 4.48 13.89
CA ARG A 27 -11.56 3.35 14.82
C ARG A 27 -10.14 2.82 14.69
N LEU A 28 -9.64 2.66 13.46
CA LEU A 28 -8.27 2.22 13.20
C LEU A 28 -7.25 3.20 13.80
N SER A 29 -7.51 4.51 13.76
CA SER A 29 -6.62 5.51 14.38
C SER A 29 -6.54 5.42 15.90
N GLY A 30 -7.51 4.78 16.56
CA GLY A 30 -7.46 4.49 17.99
C GLY A 30 -6.60 3.28 18.37
N SER A 31 -6.21 2.42 17.41
CA SER A 31 -5.25 1.34 17.68
C SER A 31 -3.82 1.88 17.55
N PRO A 32 -2.99 1.85 18.62
CA PRO A 32 -1.58 2.29 18.53
C PRO A 32 -0.80 1.51 17.46
N PHE A 33 -1.14 0.23 17.25
CA PHE A 33 -0.49 -0.58 16.23
C PHE A 33 -0.85 -0.15 14.81
N ARG A 34 -2.11 0.22 14.54
CA ARG A 34 -2.55 0.64 13.20
C ARG A 34 -2.23 2.11 12.93
N ALA A 35 -2.28 2.95 13.96
CA ALA A 35 -2.02 4.38 13.86
C ALA A 35 -0.58 4.74 13.50
N LYS A 36 0.38 3.83 13.66
CA LYS A 36 1.80 4.09 13.35
C LYS A 36 2.18 3.94 11.88
N PHE A 37 1.35 3.30 11.06
CA PHE A 37 1.67 3.09 9.64
C PHE A 37 1.63 4.41 8.88
N ARG A 38 2.57 4.60 7.96
CA ARG A 38 2.67 5.73 7.03
C ARG A 38 3.22 5.22 5.70
N LEU A 39 2.92 5.92 4.61
CA LEU A 39 3.63 5.65 3.34
C LEU A 39 5.07 6.15 3.45
N SER A 40 6.00 5.41 2.83
CA SER A 40 7.34 5.95 2.57
C SER A 40 7.30 7.00 1.46
N ASP A 41 8.30 7.87 1.37
CA ASP A 41 8.35 8.87 0.31
C ASP A 41 8.39 8.23 -1.09
N ALA A 42 9.05 7.08 -1.23
CA ALA A 42 9.03 6.28 -2.46
C ALA A 42 7.63 5.75 -2.79
N ASP A 43 6.88 5.25 -1.79
CA ASP A 43 5.50 4.78 -2.01
C ASP A 43 4.56 5.95 -2.36
N ARG A 44 4.76 7.13 -1.78
CA ARG A 44 4.00 8.34 -2.12
C ARG A 44 4.28 8.79 -3.55
N ALA A 45 5.56 8.86 -3.92
CA ALA A 45 5.98 9.20 -5.28
C ALA A 45 5.41 8.20 -6.28
N TYR A 46 5.46 6.90 -5.98
CA TYR A 46 4.87 5.86 -6.81
C TYR A 46 3.34 6.01 -6.95
N ALA A 47 2.63 6.24 -5.84
CA ALA A 47 1.18 6.43 -5.85
C ALA A 47 0.77 7.63 -6.71
N ARG A 48 1.51 8.74 -6.62
CA ARG A 48 1.30 9.94 -7.45
C ARG A 48 1.59 9.66 -8.92
N ALA A 49 2.74 9.07 -9.22
CA ALA A 49 3.17 8.80 -10.59
C ALA A 49 2.22 7.83 -11.32
N LYS A 50 1.68 6.82 -10.63
CA LYS A 50 0.71 5.88 -11.22
C LYS A 50 -0.72 6.42 -11.28
N GLY A 51 -1.06 7.35 -10.40
CA GLY A 51 -2.39 7.93 -10.31
C GLY A 51 -3.40 7.02 -9.60
N ARG A 52 -4.48 7.65 -9.12
CA ARG A 52 -5.45 7.04 -8.23
C ARG A 52 -6.14 5.79 -8.81
N ALA A 53 -6.56 5.84 -10.07
CA ALA A 53 -7.26 4.72 -10.72
C ALA A 53 -6.39 3.45 -10.83
N THR A 54 -5.09 3.62 -11.09
CA THR A 54 -4.15 2.50 -11.14
C THR A 54 -3.94 1.87 -9.77
N ILE A 55 -3.76 2.71 -8.73
CA ILE A 55 -3.57 2.23 -7.36
C ILE A 55 -4.84 1.54 -6.84
N ASP A 56 -6.02 2.04 -7.21
CA ASP A 56 -7.30 1.40 -6.91
C ASP A 56 -7.37 -0.01 -7.51
N ARG A 57 -7.09 -0.15 -8.81
CA ARG A 57 -7.00 -1.47 -9.46
C ARG A 57 -6.03 -2.41 -8.73
N HIS A 58 -4.84 -1.92 -8.37
CA HIS A 58 -3.87 -2.73 -7.62
C HIS A 58 -4.43 -3.16 -6.25
N ALA A 59 -5.18 -2.30 -5.56
CA ALA A 59 -5.80 -2.64 -4.28
C ALA A 59 -6.78 -3.82 -4.44
N HIS A 60 -7.65 -3.77 -5.44
CA HIS A 60 -8.57 -4.86 -5.77
C HIS A 60 -7.83 -6.16 -6.12
N GLU A 61 -6.85 -6.10 -7.01
CA GLU A 61 -6.07 -7.27 -7.44
C GLU A 61 -5.33 -7.91 -6.26
N MET A 62 -4.66 -7.12 -5.43
CA MET A 62 -3.93 -7.63 -4.27
C MET A 62 -4.87 -8.22 -3.22
N LEU A 63 -6.02 -7.61 -2.96
CA LEU A 63 -7.04 -8.17 -2.08
C LEU A 63 -7.53 -9.52 -2.59
N ARG A 64 -7.90 -9.62 -3.88
CA ARG A 64 -8.37 -10.88 -4.49
C ARG A 64 -7.31 -11.98 -4.45
N THR A 65 -6.13 -11.68 -4.98
CA THR A 65 -5.08 -12.69 -5.23
C THR A 65 -4.36 -13.13 -3.96
N ARG A 66 -4.17 -12.24 -2.97
CA ARG A 66 -3.39 -12.56 -1.76
C ARG A 66 -4.25 -12.89 -0.55
N VAL A 67 -5.45 -12.32 -0.43
CA VAL A 67 -6.27 -12.41 0.79
C VAL A 67 -7.68 -12.95 0.53
N GLY A 68 -8.15 -12.91 -0.71
CA GLY A 68 -9.53 -13.16 -1.09
C GLY A 68 -9.96 -14.62 -1.03
N GLY A 69 -9.02 -15.56 -1.14
CA GLY A 69 -9.33 -17.00 -1.04
C GLY A 69 -9.84 -17.42 0.34
N ALA A 70 -10.56 -18.54 0.39
CA ALA A 70 -11.03 -19.14 1.65
C ALA A 70 -9.87 -19.51 2.60
N GLN A 71 -8.76 -19.97 2.01
CA GLN A 71 -7.52 -20.33 2.69
C GLN A 71 -6.32 -19.75 1.92
N PRO A 72 -5.98 -18.46 2.12
CA PRO A 72 -4.88 -17.86 1.40
C PRO A 72 -3.52 -18.45 1.78
N ILE A 73 -2.63 -18.56 0.81
CA ILE A 73 -1.26 -19.06 1.01
C ILE A 73 -0.54 -18.17 2.03
N LYS A 74 0.00 -18.79 3.09
CA LYS A 74 0.71 -18.10 4.18
C LYS A 74 -0.16 -17.02 4.86
N ASP A 75 -1.43 -17.30 5.16
CA ASP A 75 -2.31 -16.36 5.89
C ASP A 75 -1.64 -15.86 7.20
N GLY A 76 -1.62 -14.53 7.36
CA GLY A 76 -0.86 -13.82 8.39
C GLY A 76 0.50 -13.27 7.92
N LYS A 77 1.02 -13.73 6.78
CA LYS A 77 2.31 -13.32 6.20
C LYS A 77 2.27 -13.10 4.68
N GLN A 78 1.10 -13.15 4.06
CA GLN A 78 0.92 -13.05 2.59
C GLN A 78 1.16 -11.66 2.01
N THR A 79 1.04 -10.63 2.85
CA THR A 79 1.11 -9.21 2.48
C THR A 79 2.45 -8.67 2.95
N PRO A 80 3.37 -8.30 2.03
CA PRO A 80 4.63 -7.66 2.38
C PRO A 80 4.43 -6.39 3.22
N TRP A 81 5.47 -5.93 3.91
CA TRP A 81 5.40 -4.69 4.69
C TRP A 81 5.75 -3.43 3.89
N LYS A 82 6.47 -3.59 2.78
CA LYS A 82 7.09 -2.51 1.98
C LYS A 82 7.05 -2.85 0.50
N GLY A 83 7.34 -1.85 -0.34
CA GLY A 83 7.51 -2.01 -1.79
C GLY A 83 6.26 -1.76 -2.63
N HIS A 84 5.17 -1.34 -2.00
CA HIS A 84 3.98 -0.83 -2.69
C HIS A 84 3.07 -0.08 -1.69
N PRO A 85 2.44 1.06 -2.06
CA PRO A 85 1.56 1.82 -1.17
C PRO A 85 0.38 0.99 -0.63
N VAL A 86 -0.19 0.11 -1.46
CA VAL A 86 -1.29 -0.80 -1.04
C VAL A 86 -0.86 -1.72 0.10
N PHE A 87 0.40 -2.19 0.14
CA PHE A 87 0.83 -3.09 1.21
C PHE A 87 0.84 -2.39 2.57
N ALA A 88 1.42 -1.20 2.65
CA ALA A 88 1.39 -0.36 3.85
C ALA A 88 -0.06 -0.05 4.26
N ALA A 89 -0.91 0.30 3.29
CA ALA A 89 -2.32 0.60 3.52
C ALA A 89 -3.12 -0.63 4.00
N GLN A 90 -2.84 -1.83 3.50
CA GLN A 90 -3.49 -3.06 3.96
C GLN A 90 -3.15 -3.37 5.43
N HIS A 91 -1.91 -3.11 5.84
CA HIS A 91 -1.51 -3.21 7.23
C HIS A 91 -2.13 -2.12 8.09
N ALA A 92 -2.21 -0.88 7.60
CA ALA A 92 -2.86 0.20 8.33
C ALA A 92 -4.36 -0.04 8.52
N THR A 93 -5.02 -0.64 7.53
CA THR A 93 -6.49 -0.83 7.49
C THR A 93 -6.94 -2.22 7.92
N ALA A 94 -6.03 -3.05 8.46
CA ALA A 94 -6.32 -4.41 8.90
C ALA A 94 -6.92 -5.32 7.81
N THR A 95 -6.54 -5.11 6.56
CA THR A 95 -6.96 -5.92 5.39
C THR A 95 -5.84 -6.84 4.88
N CYS A 96 -4.69 -6.88 5.56
CA CYS A 96 -3.50 -7.61 5.14
C CYS A 96 -3.59 -9.15 5.29
N CYS A 97 -4.54 -9.68 6.08
CA CYS A 97 -4.77 -11.12 6.22
C CYS A 97 -6.19 -11.44 6.68
N ARG A 98 -6.64 -12.70 6.55
CA ARG A 98 -7.98 -13.11 6.98
C ARG A 98 -8.20 -12.90 8.47
N GLY A 99 -7.15 -13.07 9.28
CA GLY A 99 -7.23 -12.87 10.73
C GLY A 99 -7.43 -11.41 11.15
N CYS A 100 -6.89 -10.47 10.37
CA CYS A 100 -7.15 -9.05 10.58
C CYS A 100 -8.56 -8.69 10.10
N ILE A 101 -8.94 -9.15 8.90
CA ILE A 101 -10.26 -8.92 8.31
C ILE A 101 -11.38 -9.42 9.23
N MET A 102 -11.27 -10.65 9.75
CA MET A 102 -12.26 -11.21 10.66
C MET A 102 -12.42 -10.37 11.93
N ARG A 103 -11.32 -9.92 12.52
CA ARG A 103 -11.36 -9.16 13.78
C ARG A 103 -11.89 -7.74 13.58
N TRP A 104 -11.42 -7.04 12.55
CA TRP A 104 -11.73 -5.62 12.35
C TRP A 104 -13.01 -5.37 11.53
N HIS A 105 -13.27 -6.22 10.54
CA HIS A 105 -14.33 -6.02 9.55
C HIS A 105 -15.44 -7.06 9.64
N ARG A 106 -15.36 -7.98 10.63
CA ARG A 106 -16.36 -9.03 10.91
C ARG A 106 -16.67 -9.97 9.74
N ILE A 107 -15.77 -10.09 8.77
CA ILE A 107 -15.90 -11.03 7.66
C ILE A 107 -15.22 -12.35 8.05
N PRO A 108 -15.95 -13.48 8.16
CA PRO A 108 -15.44 -14.72 8.70
C PRO A 108 -14.37 -15.37 7.81
N LYS A 109 -13.48 -16.15 8.42
CA LYS A 109 -12.55 -17.03 7.69
C LYS A 109 -13.28 -18.22 7.05
N GLY A 110 -12.58 -18.97 6.21
CA GLY A 110 -13.07 -20.25 5.68
C GLY A 110 -13.98 -20.13 4.45
N ARG A 111 -14.29 -18.91 4.01
CA ARG A 111 -14.89 -18.66 2.69
C ARG A 111 -14.15 -17.56 1.95
N ALA A 112 -14.29 -17.58 0.62
CA ALA A 112 -13.78 -16.50 -0.21
C ALA A 112 -14.47 -15.17 0.13
N LEU A 113 -13.74 -14.07 -0.08
CA LEU A 113 -14.35 -12.74 -0.12
C LEU A 113 -15.29 -12.64 -1.31
N THR A 114 -16.45 -12.03 -1.09
CA THR A 114 -17.32 -11.63 -2.20
C THR A 114 -16.76 -10.39 -2.91
N ASP A 115 -17.20 -10.12 -4.13
CA ASP A 115 -16.79 -8.89 -4.82
C ASP A 115 -17.22 -7.63 -4.07
N ALA A 116 -18.39 -7.63 -3.44
CA ALA A 116 -18.84 -6.51 -2.62
C ALA A 116 -17.89 -6.27 -1.42
N GLU A 117 -17.43 -7.34 -0.76
CA GLU A 117 -16.46 -7.23 0.32
C GLU A 117 -15.09 -6.74 -0.18
N VAL A 118 -14.60 -7.26 -1.31
CA VAL A 118 -13.35 -6.78 -1.92
C VAL A 118 -13.47 -5.29 -2.25
N ASN A 119 -14.57 -4.86 -2.86
CA ASN A 119 -14.79 -3.48 -3.25
C ASN A 119 -14.84 -2.55 -2.03
N ARG A 120 -15.56 -2.94 -0.98
CA ARG A 120 -15.65 -2.16 0.27
C ARG A 120 -14.28 -2.05 0.97
N LEU A 121 -13.51 -3.15 1.03
CA LEU A 121 -12.16 -3.14 1.59
C LEU A 121 -11.17 -2.33 0.74
N ALA A 122 -11.27 -2.39 -0.60
CA ALA A 122 -10.45 -1.59 -1.50
C ALA A 122 -10.73 -0.09 -1.34
N ALA A 123 -12.00 0.31 -1.20
CA ALA A 123 -12.37 1.70 -0.92
C ALA A 123 -11.75 2.21 0.39
N LEU A 124 -11.72 1.39 1.45
CA LEU A 124 -11.04 1.72 2.71
C LEU A 124 -9.52 1.89 2.54
N VAL A 125 -8.89 0.97 1.80
CA VAL A 125 -7.45 1.04 1.47
C VAL A 125 -7.13 2.33 0.72
N MET A 126 -7.91 2.66 -0.32
CA MET A 126 -7.72 3.86 -1.12
C MET A 126 -7.96 5.13 -0.31
N ALA A 127 -9.00 5.17 0.53
CA ALA A 127 -9.26 6.32 1.38
C ALA A 127 -8.13 6.59 2.39
N TRP A 128 -7.47 5.53 2.89
CA TRP A 128 -6.29 5.67 3.73
C TRP A 128 -5.09 6.22 2.96
N ILE A 129 -4.83 5.73 1.74
CA ILE A 129 -3.76 6.24 0.86
C ILE A 129 -4.01 7.70 0.50
N ASP A 130 -5.23 8.03 0.09
CA ASP A 130 -5.63 9.40 -0.26
C ASP A 130 -5.42 10.35 0.94
N ARG A 131 -5.69 9.88 2.16
CA ARG A 131 -5.42 10.65 3.38
C ARG A 131 -3.92 10.86 3.60
N ASP A 132 -3.10 9.82 3.54
CA ASP A 132 -1.64 9.97 3.72
C ASP A 132 -1.04 10.94 2.69
N LEU A 133 -1.48 10.87 1.43
CA LEU A 133 -1.04 11.77 0.37
C LEU A 133 -1.47 13.23 0.58
N ARG A 134 -2.67 13.47 1.14
CA ARG A 134 -3.14 14.82 1.51
C ARG A 134 -2.36 15.38 2.69
N ASP A 135 -2.09 14.56 3.70
CA ASP A 135 -1.36 14.96 4.91
C ASP A 135 0.14 15.21 4.60
N HIS A 136 0.64 14.74 3.46
CA HIS A 136 2.03 14.90 3.03
C HIS A 136 2.09 15.38 1.58
N PRO A 137 1.70 16.63 1.28
CA PRO A 137 1.66 17.13 -0.09
C PRO A 137 3.02 16.99 -0.78
N ALA A 138 3.00 16.76 -2.09
CA ALA A 138 4.23 16.83 -2.87
C ALA A 138 4.87 18.20 -2.64
N GLN A 139 6.15 18.21 -2.30
CA GLN A 139 6.87 19.47 -2.30
C GLN A 139 6.86 19.99 -3.74
N PRO A 140 6.63 21.29 -3.97
CA PRO A 140 6.88 21.84 -5.29
C PRO A 140 8.32 21.49 -5.65
N GLU A 141 8.51 20.84 -6.80
CA GLU A 141 9.84 20.67 -7.38
C GLU A 141 10.48 22.07 -7.39
N PRO A 142 11.70 22.25 -6.85
CA PRO A 142 12.38 23.53 -7.00
C PRO A 142 12.42 23.89 -8.51
N PRO A 143 12.37 25.17 -8.88
CA PRO A 143 12.48 25.57 -10.28
C PRO A 143 13.71 24.87 -10.87
N ALA A 144 13.54 24.33 -12.08
CA ALA A 144 14.56 23.57 -12.78
C ALA A 144 15.79 24.43 -13.12
N GLU A 145 16.62 24.77 -12.13
CA GLU A 145 17.94 25.33 -12.34
C GLU A 145 18.96 24.18 -12.36
N ILE A 146 19.26 23.80 -13.60
CA ILE A 146 20.56 23.32 -14.09
C ILE A 146 21.18 22.16 -13.27
N VAL A 147 20.67 20.94 -13.47
CA VAL A 147 21.51 19.75 -13.33
C VAL A 147 22.57 19.83 -14.44
N LYS A 148 23.73 20.43 -14.12
CA LYS A 148 24.91 20.34 -14.99
C LYS A 148 25.27 18.87 -15.12
N SER A 149 24.98 18.33 -16.30
CA SER A 149 25.44 17.04 -16.78
C SER A 149 26.97 16.98 -16.69
N THR A 150 27.50 16.24 -15.72
CA THR A 150 28.86 15.71 -15.81
C THR A 150 28.77 14.32 -16.42
N THR A 151 28.77 14.29 -17.76
CA THR A 151 29.05 13.11 -18.56
C THR A 151 30.45 12.60 -18.22
N SER A 152 30.54 11.44 -17.57
CA SER A 152 31.79 10.67 -17.52
C SER A 152 31.94 9.90 -18.83
N GLN A 153 32.99 10.25 -19.58
CA GLN A 153 33.41 9.61 -20.83
C GLN A 153 33.67 8.10 -20.66
N PRO A 154 33.40 7.26 -21.68
CA PRO A 154 33.83 5.87 -21.68
C PRO A 154 35.34 5.76 -21.92
N LYS A 155 36.00 4.94 -21.10
CA LYS A 155 37.42 4.59 -21.19
C LYS A 155 37.69 3.77 -22.46
N ALA A 156 38.58 4.27 -23.32
CA ALA A 156 39.04 3.56 -24.52
C ALA A 156 39.83 2.28 -24.15
N ALA A 157 39.58 1.20 -24.90
CA ALA A 157 40.34 -0.04 -24.82
C ALA A 157 41.68 0.10 -25.58
N PRO A 158 42.78 -0.52 -25.10
CA PRO A 158 44.06 -0.44 -25.80
C PRO A 158 44.07 -1.36 -27.01
N THR A 159 44.42 -0.77 -28.15
CA THR A 159 44.77 -1.40 -29.42
C THR A 159 46.05 -2.22 -29.26
N ALA A 160 45.98 -3.53 -29.55
CA ALA A 160 47.15 -4.36 -29.75
C ALA A 160 47.74 -4.07 -31.13
N SER A 161 48.90 -3.42 -31.18
CA SER A 161 49.71 -3.32 -32.39
C SER A 161 50.57 -4.57 -32.50
N MET A 162 50.29 -5.32 -33.56
CA MET A 162 51.08 -6.43 -34.07
C MET A 162 52.21 -5.84 -34.92
N GLU A 163 53.46 -5.94 -34.48
CA GLU A 163 54.62 -5.67 -35.33
C GLU A 163 55.07 -6.96 -36.04
N PRO A 164 55.41 -6.90 -37.35
CA PRO A 164 55.92 -8.06 -38.07
C PRO A 164 57.44 -8.04 -38.28
N LEU A 165 57.99 -9.26 -38.33
CA LEU A 165 59.15 -9.75 -39.10
C LEU A 165 60.57 -9.28 -38.73
N PHE A 166 61.31 -10.13 -38.01
CA PHE A 166 62.42 -10.95 -38.54
C PHE A 166 62.70 -12.14 -37.60
#